data_AF-A0A1Y2BMF9-F1
#
_entry.id   AF-A0A1Y2BMF9-F1
#
_cell.length_a   1.000
_cell.length_b   1.000
_cell.length_c   1.000
_cell.angle_alpha   90.00
_cell.angle_beta   90.00
_cell.angle_gamma   90.00
#
_symmetry.space_group_name_H-M   'P 1'
#
loop_
_entity.id
_entity.type
_entity.pdbx_description
1 polymer ?
#
loop_
_entity_poly.entity_id
_entity_poly.type
_entity_poly.pdbx_seq_one_letter_code
_entity_poly.pdbx_strand_id
1 'polypeptide(L)'
;MGIATPTRQVLSPRRVGLIGLGLCLVLLYHRSSFLDPSSRLLTSSDPQWEAGQHHALIATVPHWHADVWLWLAGTLSRMNVGVDVFAECDGFKGVDHNDTCIQYGLVEFAREAGIWDGALKHKSELFDRVNEQLPDGRLPDTVFLVTEKEDLPWVNEKLLELWRDRPEGQKFRLVPIYHEATDNLEGEAKWWVPTGALSFLTISQHVNNDLLHHFDVLTRDPDFTSLGFEHLRSRVVIPYLDVADRIRLGPASTEVPREEHTTISRAVIAGMVTLGRRDYYAIFEELEFLMEEDPALWGYFLNETTQVYDPIDSSDPNTFKLQLVGEKSSDMPDTDVLSNVVELIMGETQEEFYEIMAGTDVLLLAWKPGGKYYETQASGGVVRSIEVGVPLLTTQTVLDKYSFLDTSVSIARPVAISEIGAIRWFRKYAHLDVVHMPVEQIIEIIRPDLPEDHHWKLPSELADMLKHGWKRREMDFQRRRRDIEASNQRALRETLMDPVGLS
;
A
#
# COMPACT_ATOMS: atom_id res chain seq x y z
N MET A 1 17.72 68.33 40.66
CA MET A 1 17.70 67.68 39.34
C MET A 1 16.25 67.41 38.99
N GLY A 2 15.78 68.07 37.94
CA GLY A 2 14.37 68.41 37.74
C GLY A 2 13.56 67.37 37.00
N ILE A 3 12.27 67.37 37.36
CA ILE A 3 11.12 66.70 36.76
C ILE A 3 10.92 67.20 35.32
N ALA A 4 10.59 66.30 34.39
CA ALA A 4 9.88 66.65 33.15
C ALA A 4 9.14 65.44 32.54
N THR A 5 7.81 65.50 32.58
CA THR A 5 6.87 64.81 31.68
C THR A 5 7.03 65.27 30.21
N PRO A 6 6.60 64.45 29.24
CA PRO A 6 5.62 64.95 28.26
C PRO A 6 4.52 63.92 27.92
N THR A 7 3.25 64.28 28.07
CA THR A 7 2.33 64.88 27.06
C THR A 7 1.58 63.83 26.23
N ARG A 8 0.31 63.60 26.61
CA ARG A 8 -0.73 62.99 25.79
C ARG A 8 -0.96 63.84 24.53
N GLN A 9 -0.85 63.25 23.35
CA GLN A 9 -1.53 63.75 22.15
C GLN A 9 -2.76 62.88 21.89
N VAL A 10 -3.92 63.53 21.99
CA VAL A 10 -5.19 63.07 21.45
C VAL A 10 -5.19 63.42 19.97
N LEU A 11 -5.29 62.41 19.09
CA LEU A 11 -5.65 62.59 17.70
C LEU A 11 -6.97 61.89 17.42
N SER A 12 -7.82 62.64 16.73
CA SER A 12 -9.21 62.37 16.39
C SER A 12 -9.40 61.23 15.38
N PRO A 13 -10.60 60.63 15.31
CA PRO A 13 -10.90 59.57 14.36
C PRO A 13 -10.99 60.15 12.95
N ARG A 14 -10.07 59.77 12.06
CA ARG A 14 -10.24 60.00 10.63
C ARG A 14 -11.29 59.01 10.10
N ARG A 15 -12.35 59.59 9.56
CA ARG A 15 -13.36 58.97 8.69
C ARG A 15 -12.66 58.15 7.60
N VAL A 16 -12.89 56.84 7.59
CA VAL A 16 -12.71 56.01 6.39
C VAL A 16 -14.06 56.01 5.68
N GLY A 17 -14.07 56.56 4.47
CA GLY A 17 -15.23 56.56 3.60
C GLY A 17 -15.52 55.15 3.10
N LEU A 18 -16.78 54.77 3.19
CA LEU A 18 -17.41 53.73 2.36
C LEU A 18 -17.18 54.09 0.88
N ILE A 19 -16.41 53.28 0.14
CA ILE A 19 -16.69 52.89 -1.26
C ILE A 19 -15.96 51.55 -1.50
N GLY A 20 -16.68 50.51 -1.92
CA GLY A 20 -16.08 49.29 -2.47
C GLY A 20 -16.72 47.99 -1.98
N LEU A 21 -17.98 47.74 -2.37
CA LEU A 21 -18.60 46.42 -2.33
C LEU A 21 -17.83 45.48 -3.27
N GLY A 22 -16.79 44.83 -2.75
CA GLY A 22 -16.14 43.70 -3.38
C GLY A 22 -16.83 42.42 -2.95
N LEU A 23 -17.54 41.77 -3.88
CA LEU A 23 -18.02 40.40 -3.74
C LEU A 23 -16.86 39.51 -3.28
N CYS A 24 -16.88 39.06 -2.04
CA CYS A 24 -16.17 37.84 -1.66
C CYS A 24 -16.94 36.67 -2.26
N LEU A 25 -16.52 36.26 -3.45
CA LEU A 25 -16.86 34.95 -3.99
C LEU A 25 -16.20 33.93 -3.06
N VAL A 26 -17.00 33.32 -2.19
CA VAL A 26 -16.66 32.07 -1.53
C VAL A 26 -16.48 31.05 -2.65
N LEU A 27 -15.22 30.74 -2.97
CA LEU A 27 -14.86 29.55 -3.74
C LEU A 27 -15.21 28.35 -2.86
N LEU A 28 -16.48 27.94 -2.92
CA LEU A 28 -16.89 26.58 -2.63
C LEU A 28 -16.11 25.70 -3.61
N TYR A 29 -15.01 25.13 -3.12
CA TYR A 29 -14.35 24.01 -3.75
C TYR A 29 -15.37 22.87 -3.77
N HIS A 30 -16.13 22.83 -4.85
CA HIS A 30 -16.97 21.71 -5.19
C HIS A 30 -16.03 20.51 -5.28
N ARG A 31 -16.20 19.53 -4.39
CA ARG A 31 -15.81 18.14 -4.66
C ARG A 31 -16.55 17.72 -5.93
N SER A 32 -15.99 18.04 -7.08
CA SER A 32 -16.24 17.31 -8.30
C SER A 32 -15.56 15.97 -8.11
N SER A 33 -16.36 15.01 -7.65
CA SER A 33 -16.18 13.62 -7.99
C SER A 33 -15.73 13.54 -9.45
N PHE A 34 -14.44 13.29 -9.67
CA PHE A 34 -13.93 12.67 -10.88
C PHE A 34 -14.49 11.24 -10.91
N LEU A 35 -15.80 11.15 -11.12
CA LEU A 35 -16.36 10.00 -11.78
C LEU A 35 -16.00 10.21 -13.24
N ASP A 36 -15.04 9.43 -13.69
CA ASP A 36 -14.73 9.28 -15.09
C ASP A 36 -16.05 9.07 -15.88
N PRO A 37 -16.39 9.98 -16.82
CA PRO A 37 -17.57 9.83 -17.69
C PRO A 37 -17.48 8.58 -18.59
N SER A 38 -16.33 7.88 -18.61
CA SER A 38 -16.14 6.61 -19.31
C SER A 38 -16.58 5.36 -18.52
N SER A 39 -17.08 5.52 -17.28
CA SER A 39 -17.61 4.43 -16.45
C SER A 39 -18.95 3.83 -16.91
N ARG A 40 -19.13 3.64 -18.23
CA ARG A 40 -19.97 2.55 -18.71
C ARG A 40 -19.39 1.29 -18.09
N LEU A 41 -20.10 0.72 -17.13
CA LEU A 41 -19.86 -0.64 -16.68
C LEU A 41 -19.84 -1.50 -17.96
N LEU A 42 -18.64 -1.92 -18.37
CA LEU A 42 -18.47 -2.97 -19.36
C LEU A 42 -19.09 -4.22 -18.72
N THR A 43 -20.40 -4.36 -18.92
CA THR A 43 -21.13 -5.60 -18.69
C THR A 43 -20.42 -6.71 -19.45
N SER A 44 -20.52 -7.96 -18.99
CA SER A 44 -19.85 -9.17 -19.50
C SER A 44 -20.17 -9.55 -20.97
N SER A 45 -20.63 -8.61 -21.78
CA SER A 45 -21.03 -8.73 -23.16
C SER A 45 -20.33 -7.70 -24.03
N ASP A 46 -19.08 -7.33 -23.73
CA ASP A 46 -18.26 -6.65 -24.73
C ASP A 46 -17.94 -7.69 -25.82
N PRO A 47 -18.56 -7.60 -27.02
CA PRO A 47 -18.50 -8.68 -28.01
C PRO A 47 -17.10 -8.91 -28.58
N GLN A 48 -16.11 -8.10 -28.17
CA GLN A 48 -14.75 -8.10 -28.68
C GLN A 48 -13.73 -8.80 -27.76
N TRP A 49 -14.08 -9.14 -26.52
CA TRP A 49 -13.15 -9.84 -25.63
C TRP A 49 -13.28 -11.36 -25.75
N GLU A 50 -12.25 -11.99 -26.29
CA GLU A 50 -12.10 -13.44 -26.28
C GLU A 50 -10.81 -13.80 -25.55
N ALA A 51 -10.89 -14.15 -24.26
CA ALA A 51 -9.72 -14.43 -23.43
C ALA A 51 -8.75 -15.46 -24.03
N GLY A 52 -9.29 -16.48 -24.69
CA GLY A 52 -8.50 -17.51 -25.37
C GLY A 52 -7.64 -16.97 -26.52
N GLN A 53 -7.90 -15.75 -27.00
CA GLN A 53 -7.09 -15.05 -28.01
C GLN A 53 -5.90 -14.30 -27.41
N HIS A 54 -5.62 -14.41 -26.11
CA HIS A 54 -4.47 -13.75 -25.49
C HIS A 54 -3.54 -14.75 -24.81
N HIS A 55 -2.24 -14.48 -24.89
CA HIS A 55 -1.22 -15.24 -24.18
C HIS A 55 -0.12 -14.30 -23.69
N ALA A 56 0.00 -14.23 -22.37
CA ALA A 56 0.93 -13.36 -21.67
C ALA A 56 2.16 -14.12 -21.18
N LEU A 57 3.32 -13.50 -21.32
CA LEU A 57 4.55 -13.91 -20.66
C LEU A 57 4.80 -12.97 -19.50
N ILE A 58 5.11 -13.50 -18.32
CA ILE A 58 5.43 -12.72 -17.13
C ILE A 58 6.91 -12.95 -16.83
N ALA A 59 7.72 -11.89 -16.83
CA ALA A 59 9.12 -11.95 -16.47
C ALA A 59 9.36 -11.16 -15.18
N THR A 60 10.14 -11.73 -14.26
CA THR A 60 10.45 -11.07 -12.99
C THR A 60 11.78 -11.48 -12.39
N VAL A 61 12.35 -10.60 -11.57
CA VAL A 61 13.35 -10.95 -10.55
C VAL A 61 12.59 -11.35 -9.25
N PRO A 62 12.55 -12.64 -8.92
CA PRO A 62 11.56 -13.23 -8.00
C PRO A 62 11.68 -12.85 -6.52
N HIS A 63 12.83 -12.35 -6.06
CA HIS A 63 12.99 -11.97 -4.65
C HIS A 63 12.37 -10.61 -4.32
N TRP A 64 11.98 -9.83 -5.33
CA TRP A 64 11.22 -8.59 -5.16
C TRP A 64 9.81 -8.76 -5.71
N HIS A 65 8.82 -8.29 -4.96
CA HIS A 65 7.43 -8.19 -5.42
C HIS A 65 6.82 -9.53 -5.88
N ALA A 66 7.17 -10.62 -5.19
CA ALA A 66 6.66 -11.95 -5.51
C ALA A 66 5.12 -12.05 -5.43
N ASP A 67 4.54 -11.28 -4.51
CA ASP A 67 3.11 -11.07 -4.36
C ASP A 67 2.48 -10.49 -5.64
N VAL A 68 3.17 -9.59 -6.33
CA VAL A 68 2.66 -8.91 -7.53
C VAL A 68 2.62 -9.85 -8.73
N TRP A 69 3.67 -10.64 -8.99
CA TRP A 69 3.62 -11.55 -10.15
C TRP A 69 2.66 -12.70 -9.92
N LEU A 70 2.52 -13.19 -8.68
CA LEU A 70 1.53 -14.22 -8.32
C LEU A 70 0.11 -13.70 -8.49
N TRP A 71 -0.14 -12.47 -8.04
CA TRP A 71 -1.42 -11.81 -8.27
C TRP A 71 -1.72 -11.71 -9.77
N LEU A 72 -0.75 -11.25 -10.57
CA LEU A 72 -0.92 -11.09 -12.01
C LEU A 72 -1.21 -12.43 -12.69
N ALA A 73 -0.38 -13.45 -12.44
CA ALA A 73 -0.51 -14.78 -13.02
C ALA A 73 -1.85 -15.42 -12.63
N GLY A 74 -2.24 -15.33 -11.36
CA GLY A 74 -3.51 -15.86 -10.88
C GLY A 74 -4.71 -15.12 -11.47
N THR A 75 -4.64 -13.80 -11.61
CA THR A 75 -5.73 -13.00 -12.19
C THR A 75 -5.90 -13.29 -13.68
N LEU A 76 -4.81 -13.33 -14.44
CA LEU A 76 -4.84 -13.68 -15.86
C LEU A 76 -5.36 -15.11 -16.08
N SER A 77 -4.95 -16.06 -15.23
CA SER A 77 -5.44 -17.45 -15.28
C SER A 77 -6.95 -17.52 -15.03
N ARG A 78 -7.48 -16.79 -14.03
CA ARG A 78 -8.93 -16.67 -13.79
C ARG A 78 -9.69 -16.03 -14.95
N MET A 79 -9.02 -15.14 -15.69
CA MET A 79 -9.56 -14.54 -16.91
C MET A 79 -9.51 -15.49 -18.12
N ASN A 80 -8.98 -16.72 -17.98
CA ASN A 80 -8.70 -17.68 -19.05
C ASN A 80 -7.70 -17.17 -20.10
N VAL A 81 -6.74 -16.33 -19.69
CA VAL A 81 -5.60 -15.92 -20.52
C VAL A 81 -4.49 -16.96 -20.36
N GLY A 82 -3.84 -17.36 -21.45
CA GLY A 82 -2.67 -18.24 -21.37
C GLY A 82 -1.51 -17.51 -20.70
N VAL A 83 -0.83 -18.13 -19.73
CA VAL A 83 0.25 -17.49 -18.97
C VAL A 83 1.46 -18.41 -18.88
N ASP A 84 2.64 -17.87 -19.18
CA ASP A 84 3.92 -18.47 -18.82
C ASP A 84 4.68 -17.51 -17.89
N VAL A 85 5.27 -18.04 -16.82
CA VAL A 85 6.02 -17.24 -15.83
C VAL A 85 7.50 -17.60 -15.88
N PHE A 86 8.34 -16.56 -15.98
CA PHE A 86 9.79 -16.61 -16.11
C PHE A 86 10.43 -15.87 -14.95
N ALA A 87 11.28 -16.56 -14.19
CA ALA A 87 11.99 -15.98 -13.05
C ALA A 87 13.44 -16.43 -13.01
N GLU A 88 14.32 -15.57 -12.51
CA GLU A 88 15.76 -15.86 -12.36
C GLU A 88 16.12 -16.07 -10.89
N CYS A 89 16.64 -17.25 -10.58
CA CYS A 89 17.13 -17.59 -9.25
C CYS A 89 18.65 -17.42 -9.09
N ASP A 90 19.33 -17.02 -10.16
CA ASP A 90 20.79 -16.93 -10.19
C ASP A 90 21.26 -15.67 -9.45
N GLY A 91 22.10 -15.85 -8.43
CA GLY A 91 22.77 -14.75 -7.72
C GLY A 91 22.79 -14.85 -6.20
N PHE A 92 21.94 -15.68 -5.59
CA PHE A 92 22.03 -15.94 -4.15
C PHE A 92 23.08 -17.01 -3.86
N LYS A 93 24.26 -16.58 -3.37
CA LYS A 93 25.28 -17.49 -2.84
C LYS A 93 24.66 -18.34 -1.72
N GLY A 94 24.45 -19.63 -1.96
CA GLY A 94 24.05 -20.60 -0.95
C GLY A 94 22.64 -21.18 -1.11
N VAL A 95 21.87 -20.78 -2.14
CA VAL A 95 20.61 -21.46 -2.51
C VAL A 95 20.97 -22.48 -3.60
N ASP A 96 20.60 -23.75 -3.39
CA ASP A 96 20.83 -24.81 -4.38
C ASP A 96 20.04 -24.46 -5.65
N HIS A 97 20.58 -24.70 -6.84
CA HIS A 97 19.97 -24.27 -8.11
C HIS A 97 18.59 -24.91 -8.39
N ASN A 98 18.17 -25.86 -7.55
CA ASN A 98 16.86 -26.51 -7.60
C ASN A 98 15.83 -25.93 -6.61
N ASP A 99 16.23 -25.04 -5.69
CA ASP A 99 15.30 -24.37 -4.80
C ASP A 99 14.75 -23.11 -5.47
N THR A 100 13.44 -22.90 -5.40
CA THR A 100 12.83 -21.65 -5.84
C THR A 100 13.42 -20.52 -5.01
N CYS A 101 14.09 -19.58 -5.65
CA CYS A 101 14.60 -18.33 -5.05
C CYS A 101 13.52 -17.40 -4.46
N ILE A 102 12.26 -17.82 -4.53
CA ILE A 102 11.14 -17.18 -3.88
C ILE A 102 11.13 -17.69 -2.44
N GLN A 103 11.46 -16.78 -1.52
CA GLN A 103 11.60 -17.11 -0.12
C GLN A 103 10.26 -17.45 0.54
N TYR A 104 10.34 -18.03 1.73
CA TYR A 104 9.21 -18.25 2.64
C TYR A 104 8.09 -19.16 2.10
N GLY A 105 8.36 -19.96 1.06
CA GLY A 105 7.41 -20.94 0.52
C GLY A 105 6.21 -20.30 -0.20
N LEU A 106 6.34 -19.07 -0.68
CA LEU A 106 5.23 -18.31 -1.26
C LEU A 106 4.66 -18.95 -2.55
N VAL A 107 5.46 -19.69 -3.33
CA VAL A 107 4.95 -20.42 -4.51
C VAL A 107 4.11 -21.62 -4.09
N GLU A 108 4.61 -22.40 -3.14
CA GLU A 108 3.93 -23.55 -2.56
C GLU A 108 2.59 -23.10 -1.97
N PHE A 109 2.63 -22.03 -1.17
CA PHE A 109 1.47 -21.36 -0.63
C PHE A 109 0.47 -20.94 -1.71
N ALA A 110 0.92 -20.28 -2.77
CA ALA A 110 0.04 -19.86 -3.86
C ALA A 110 -0.60 -21.03 -4.61
N ARG A 111 0.11 -22.16 -4.74
CA ARG A 111 -0.42 -23.40 -5.33
C ARG A 111 -1.49 -24.00 -4.44
N GLU A 112 -1.22 -24.12 -3.15
CA GLU A 112 -2.16 -24.66 -2.15
C GLU A 112 -3.41 -23.79 -2.01
N ALA A 113 -3.25 -22.47 -2.06
CA ALA A 113 -4.34 -21.51 -2.13
C ALA A 113 -5.11 -21.54 -3.45
N GLY A 114 -4.65 -22.27 -4.47
CA GLY A 114 -5.23 -22.25 -5.81
C GLY A 114 -5.17 -20.87 -6.48
N ILE A 115 -4.20 -20.03 -6.11
CA ILE A 115 -3.94 -18.72 -6.74
C ILE A 115 -3.29 -18.93 -8.10
N TRP A 116 -2.28 -19.81 -8.16
CA TRP A 116 -1.57 -20.17 -9.39
C TRP A 116 -0.90 -21.54 -9.26
N ASP A 117 -1.04 -22.40 -10.27
CA ASP A 117 -0.54 -23.77 -10.30
C ASP A 117 0.47 -24.04 -11.44
N GLY A 118 0.87 -23.00 -12.16
CA GLY A 118 1.78 -23.11 -13.29
C GLY A 118 3.21 -23.52 -12.93
N ALA A 119 3.97 -23.84 -13.98
CA ALA A 119 5.41 -24.07 -13.88
C ALA A 119 6.16 -22.72 -13.91
N LEU A 120 7.19 -22.61 -13.08
CA LEU A 120 8.15 -21.51 -13.13
C LEU A 120 9.28 -21.89 -14.09
N LYS A 121 9.54 -21.05 -15.08
CA LYS A 121 10.58 -21.27 -16.09
C LYS A 121 11.79 -20.38 -15.81
N HIS A 122 12.97 -20.75 -16.32
CA HIS A 122 14.14 -19.89 -16.18
C HIS A 122 14.00 -18.63 -17.02
N LYS A 123 14.41 -17.50 -16.46
CA LYS A 123 14.32 -16.19 -17.13
C LYS A 123 14.97 -16.15 -18.52
N SER A 124 16.07 -16.90 -18.72
CA SER A 124 16.73 -17.02 -20.03
C SER A 124 15.86 -17.66 -21.12
N GLU A 125 14.88 -18.49 -20.75
CA GLU A 125 13.95 -19.14 -21.69
C GLU A 125 12.92 -18.15 -22.27
N LEU A 126 12.78 -16.96 -21.69
CA LEU A 126 11.83 -15.93 -22.15
C LEU A 126 12.01 -15.60 -23.63
N PHE A 127 13.26 -15.46 -24.08
CA PHE A 127 13.58 -15.00 -25.43
C PHE A 127 13.21 -16.04 -26.50
N ASP A 128 13.41 -17.32 -26.19
CA ASP A 128 12.98 -18.41 -27.06
C ASP A 128 11.46 -18.51 -27.06
N ARG A 129 10.83 -18.40 -25.88
CA ARG A 129 9.38 -18.49 -25.74
C ARG A 129 8.65 -17.41 -26.52
N VAL A 130 9.16 -16.19 -26.53
CA VAL A 130 8.57 -15.07 -27.28
C VAL A 130 8.31 -15.48 -28.73
N ASN A 131 9.19 -16.21 -29.40
CA ASN A 131 8.97 -16.57 -30.81
C ASN A 131 8.45 -18.00 -31.03
N GLU A 132 8.12 -18.72 -29.96
CA GLU A 132 7.55 -20.05 -30.05
C GLU A 132 6.04 -19.97 -30.33
N GLN A 133 5.60 -20.70 -31.36
CA GLN A 133 4.18 -20.81 -31.65
C GLN A 133 3.46 -21.62 -30.57
N LEU A 134 2.34 -21.08 -30.12
CA LEU A 134 1.37 -21.76 -29.27
C LEU A 134 0.71 -22.93 -30.03
N PRO A 135 0.03 -23.85 -29.34
CA PRO A 135 -0.64 -24.99 -29.98
C PRO A 135 -1.65 -24.62 -31.07
N ASP A 136 -2.18 -23.39 -31.03
CA ASP A 136 -3.10 -22.85 -32.04
C ASP A 136 -2.41 -22.05 -33.16
N GLY A 137 -1.07 -22.04 -33.18
CA GLY A 137 -0.24 -21.38 -34.19
C GLY A 137 0.03 -19.90 -33.94
N ARG A 138 -0.55 -19.30 -32.89
CA ARG A 138 -0.32 -17.88 -32.55
C ARG A 138 0.97 -17.70 -31.76
N LEU A 139 1.46 -16.47 -31.68
CA LEU A 139 2.57 -16.09 -30.81
C LEU A 139 2.04 -15.41 -29.55
N PRO A 140 2.78 -15.44 -28.42
CA PRO A 140 2.49 -14.60 -27.27
C PRO A 140 2.42 -13.12 -27.67
N ASP A 141 1.40 -12.42 -27.18
CA ASP A 141 1.06 -11.06 -27.59
C ASP A 141 1.42 -9.99 -26.55
N THR A 142 1.76 -10.42 -25.32
CA THR A 142 2.04 -9.51 -24.21
C THR A 142 3.17 -10.04 -23.36
N VAL A 143 4.11 -9.17 -22.98
CA VAL A 143 5.18 -9.44 -22.03
C VAL A 143 5.05 -8.46 -20.87
N PHE A 144 4.73 -8.98 -19.68
CA PHE A 144 4.73 -8.22 -18.44
C PHE A 144 6.10 -8.28 -17.77
N LEU A 145 6.59 -7.13 -17.30
CA LEU A 145 7.80 -7.04 -16.48
C LEU A 145 7.38 -6.61 -15.08
N VAL A 146 7.47 -7.50 -14.10
CA VAL A 146 6.80 -7.26 -12.81
C VAL A 146 7.55 -6.31 -11.92
N THR A 147 8.89 -6.31 -11.96
CA THR A 147 9.72 -5.34 -11.25
C THR A 147 10.46 -4.54 -12.30
N GLU A 148 9.77 -3.55 -12.89
CA GLU A 148 10.26 -2.72 -14.00
C GLU A 148 11.71 -2.26 -13.85
N LYS A 149 12.11 -1.79 -12.67
CA LYS A 149 13.44 -1.22 -12.44
C LYS A 149 14.57 -2.24 -12.57
N GLU A 150 14.27 -3.52 -12.31
CA GLU A 150 15.23 -4.62 -12.39
C GLU A 150 15.08 -5.38 -13.71
N ASP A 151 13.84 -5.58 -14.15
CA ASP A 151 13.51 -6.41 -15.30
C ASP A 151 13.75 -5.67 -16.62
N LEU A 152 13.37 -4.40 -16.71
CA LEU A 152 13.45 -3.63 -17.96
C LEU A 152 14.90 -3.50 -18.44
N PRO A 153 15.89 -3.07 -17.63
CA PRO A 153 17.28 -2.97 -18.09
C PRO A 153 17.84 -4.30 -18.61
N TRP A 154 17.38 -5.42 -18.04
CA TRP A 154 17.82 -6.75 -18.45
C TRP A 154 17.19 -7.20 -19.78
N VAL A 155 15.87 -7.01 -19.97
CA VAL A 155 15.21 -7.45 -21.22
C VAL A 155 15.43 -6.52 -22.41
N ASN A 156 15.73 -5.24 -22.16
CA ASN A 156 15.38 -4.15 -23.06
C ASN A 156 15.82 -4.39 -24.51
N GLU A 157 17.13 -4.53 -24.72
CA GLU A 157 17.73 -4.65 -26.05
C GLU A 157 17.23 -5.91 -26.78
N LYS A 158 17.19 -7.05 -26.08
CA LYS A 158 16.87 -8.33 -26.70
C LYS A 158 15.39 -8.44 -27.06
N LEU A 159 14.48 -8.02 -26.17
CA LEU A 159 13.05 -7.99 -26.50
C LEU A 159 12.75 -7.00 -27.62
N LEU A 160 13.45 -5.87 -27.69
CA LEU A 160 13.24 -4.89 -28.76
C LEU A 160 13.68 -5.44 -30.12
N GLU A 161 14.80 -6.17 -30.17
CA GLU A 161 15.24 -6.90 -31.38
C GLU A 161 14.17 -7.92 -31.82
N LEU A 162 13.73 -8.79 -30.90
CA LEU A 162 12.71 -9.80 -31.20
C LEU A 162 11.39 -9.16 -31.64
N TRP A 163 11.00 -8.04 -31.01
CA TRP A 163 9.84 -7.27 -31.41
C TRP A 163 9.98 -6.75 -32.84
N ARG A 164 11.14 -6.16 -33.20
CA ARG A 164 11.41 -5.62 -34.55
C ARG A 164 11.34 -6.71 -35.62
N ASP A 165 11.86 -7.89 -35.34
CA ASP A 165 11.92 -9.01 -36.28
C ASP A 165 10.55 -9.66 -36.56
N ARG A 166 9.58 -9.54 -35.64
CA ARG A 166 8.23 -10.07 -35.86
C ARG A 166 7.48 -9.30 -36.97
N PRO A 167 6.63 -9.96 -37.78
CA PRO A 167 5.72 -9.26 -38.69
C PRO A 167 4.75 -8.32 -37.95
N GLU A 168 4.24 -7.28 -38.64
CA GLU A 168 3.38 -6.23 -38.04
C GLU A 168 2.13 -6.79 -37.33
N GLY A 169 1.46 -7.78 -37.91
CA GLY A 169 0.29 -8.43 -37.30
C GLY A 169 0.60 -9.43 -36.18
N GLN A 170 1.86 -9.55 -35.78
CA GLN A 170 2.33 -10.52 -34.77
C GLN A 170 3.21 -9.87 -33.70
N LYS A 171 3.29 -8.54 -33.67
CA LYS A 171 4.02 -7.81 -32.62
C LYS A 171 3.42 -8.10 -31.24
N PHE A 172 4.23 -7.94 -30.20
CA PHE A 172 3.78 -8.04 -28.81
C PHE A 172 3.85 -6.69 -28.10
N ARG A 173 3.13 -6.57 -26.99
CA ARG A 173 3.19 -5.44 -26.08
C ARG A 173 4.19 -5.67 -24.97
N LEU A 174 4.92 -4.63 -24.58
CA LEU A 174 5.70 -4.61 -23.35
C LEU A 174 4.93 -3.86 -22.27
N VAL A 175 4.72 -4.51 -21.12
CA VAL A 175 3.96 -3.96 -19.99
C VAL A 175 4.76 -4.02 -18.69
N PRO A 176 5.61 -3.03 -18.42
CA PRO A 176 6.24 -2.93 -17.11
C PRO A 176 5.21 -2.56 -16.04
N ILE A 177 5.34 -3.16 -14.86
CA ILE A 177 4.62 -2.80 -13.65
C ILE A 177 5.50 -1.84 -12.84
N TYR A 178 5.05 -0.59 -12.75
CA TYR A 178 5.76 0.50 -12.10
C TYR A 178 5.38 0.58 -10.61
N HIS A 179 6.37 0.47 -9.74
CA HIS A 179 6.20 0.45 -8.29
C HIS A 179 6.55 1.77 -7.63
N GLU A 180 7.58 2.43 -8.14
CA GLU A 180 8.12 3.65 -7.57
C GLU A 180 8.92 4.48 -8.58
N ALA A 181 9.19 5.75 -8.24
CA ALA A 181 10.13 6.58 -8.99
C ALA A 181 11.52 5.92 -9.13
N THR A 182 11.98 5.79 -10.38
CA THR A 182 13.29 5.24 -10.75
C THR A 182 14.13 6.27 -11.52
N ASP A 183 15.45 6.20 -11.37
CA ASP A 183 16.36 7.21 -11.95
C ASP A 183 16.71 7.01 -13.45
N ASN A 184 16.24 5.94 -14.10
CA ASN A 184 16.62 5.63 -15.50
C ASN A 184 15.45 5.06 -16.33
N LEU A 185 14.20 5.34 -15.96
CA LEU A 185 13.06 4.84 -16.74
C LEU A 185 13.11 5.35 -18.18
N GLU A 186 13.40 6.64 -18.35
CA GLU A 186 13.47 7.33 -19.63
C GLU A 186 14.56 6.78 -20.55
N GLY A 187 15.69 6.37 -19.97
CA GLY A 187 16.82 5.80 -20.70
C GLY A 187 16.47 4.47 -21.36
N GLU A 188 15.69 3.64 -20.68
CA GLU A 188 15.24 2.34 -21.19
C GLU A 188 13.98 2.48 -22.07
N ALA A 189 13.01 3.30 -21.64
CA ALA A 189 11.72 3.45 -22.30
C ALA A 189 11.79 4.14 -23.66
N LYS A 190 12.74 5.07 -23.87
CA LYS A 190 12.86 5.89 -25.10
C LYS A 190 12.90 5.07 -26.39
N TRP A 191 13.37 3.84 -26.34
CA TRP A 191 13.45 2.96 -27.51
C TRP A 191 12.14 2.26 -27.85
N TRP A 192 11.26 2.13 -26.86
CA TRP A 192 9.94 1.52 -27.03
C TRP A 192 8.84 2.53 -27.29
N VAL A 193 8.93 3.77 -26.77
CA VAL A 193 7.86 4.78 -26.98
C VAL A 193 7.48 4.95 -28.45
N PRO A 194 8.43 5.12 -29.41
CA PRO A 194 8.09 5.31 -30.82
C PRO A 194 7.46 4.09 -31.49
N THR A 195 7.52 2.91 -30.85
CA THR A 195 6.91 1.69 -31.39
C THR A 195 5.41 1.60 -31.14
N GLY A 196 4.89 2.38 -30.18
CA GLY A 196 3.51 2.23 -29.68
C GLY A 196 3.25 0.92 -28.94
N ALA A 197 4.27 0.09 -28.66
CA ALA A 197 4.13 -1.19 -27.98
C ALA A 197 4.34 -1.12 -26.46
N LEU A 198 4.72 0.04 -25.92
CA LEU A 198 4.93 0.23 -24.48
C LEU A 198 3.65 0.74 -23.81
N SER A 199 3.31 0.11 -22.69
CA SER A 199 2.27 0.59 -21.77
C SER A 199 2.67 0.23 -20.35
N PHE A 200 2.09 0.90 -19.36
CA PHE A 200 2.41 0.68 -17.96
C PHE A 200 1.20 0.19 -17.19
N LEU A 201 1.48 -0.65 -16.20
CA LEU A 201 0.60 -0.83 -15.06
C LEU A 201 1.28 -0.19 -13.86
N THR A 202 0.50 0.37 -12.94
CA THR A 202 0.98 0.98 -11.70
C THR A 202 0.22 0.38 -10.55
N ILE A 203 0.90 0.14 -9.42
CA ILE A 203 0.29 -0.59 -8.29
C ILE A 203 -0.57 0.30 -7.37
N SER A 204 -0.73 1.58 -7.70
CA SER A 204 -1.62 2.51 -7.01
C SER A 204 -1.90 3.78 -7.81
N GLN A 205 -2.96 4.50 -7.46
CA GLN A 205 -3.33 5.75 -8.15
C GLN A 205 -2.31 6.88 -7.98
N HIS A 206 -1.72 7.05 -6.79
CA HIS A 206 -0.75 8.12 -6.58
C HIS A 206 0.57 7.86 -7.32
N VAL A 207 1.03 6.60 -7.36
CA VAL A 207 2.17 6.18 -8.18
C VAL A 207 1.88 6.41 -9.67
N ASN A 208 0.66 6.14 -10.14
CA ASN A 208 0.26 6.47 -11.50
C ASN A 208 0.32 7.97 -11.80
N ASN A 209 -0.15 8.80 -10.88
CA ASN A 209 -0.11 10.24 -11.05
C ASN A 209 1.34 10.76 -11.11
N ASP A 210 2.23 10.19 -10.30
CA ASP A 210 3.66 10.49 -10.34
C ASP A 210 4.29 10.08 -11.69
N LEU A 211 4.03 8.86 -12.17
CA LEU A 211 4.50 8.38 -13.48
C LEU A 211 4.03 9.28 -14.64
N LEU A 212 2.74 9.63 -14.65
CA LEU A 212 2.18 10.50 -15.69
C LEU A 212 2.75 11.92 -15.61
N HIS A 213 3.01 12.42 -14.40
CA HIS A 213 3.68 13.70 -14.22
C HIS A 213 5.12 13.65 -14.75
N HIS A 214 5.84 12.57 -14.49
CA HIS A 214 7.19 12.37 -15.01
C HIS A 214 7.20 12.34 -16.56
N PHE A 215 6.26 11.63 -17.19
CA PHE A 215 6.12 11.65 -18.65
C PHE A 215 5.82 13.05 -19.19
N ASP A 216 4.92 13.81 -18.55
CA ASP A 216 4.63 15.20 -18.92
C ASP A 216 5.90 16.09 -18.86
N VAL A 217 6.77 15.87 -17.86
CA VAL A 217 8.07 16.57 -17.80
C VAL A 217 8.96 16.20 -18.99
N LEU A 218 9.06 14.91 -19.34
CA LEU A 218 9.87 14.44 -20.47
C LEU A 218 9.41 15.01 -21.83
N THR A 219 8.11 15.27 -22.01
CA THR A 219 7.61 15.89 -23.26
C THR A 219 8.20 17.28 -23.53
N ARG A 220 8.72 17.94 -22.49
CA ARG A 220 9.33 19.27 -22.55
C ARG A 220 10.86 19.22 -22.61
N ASP A 221 11.45 18.05 -22.41
CA ASP A 221 12.89 17.85 -22.48
C ASP A 221 13.32 17.74 -23.97
N PRO A 222 14.28 18.55 -24.44
CA PRO A 222 14.77 18.48 -25.83
C PRO A 222 15.22 17.09 -26.29
N ASP A 223 15.72 16.26 -25.37
CA ASP A 223 16.21 14.91 -25.69
C ASP A 223 15.07 13.89 -25.87
N PHE A 224 13.87 14.20 -25.37
CA PHE A 224 12.72 13.29 -25.35
C PHE A 224 11.45 13.81 -26.03
N THR A 225 11.37 15.11 -26.34
CA THR A 225 10.16 15.78 -26.86
C THR A 225 9.62 15.17 -28.17
N SER A 226 10.46 14.51 -28.96
CA SER A 226 10.05 13.89 -30.23
C SER A 226 9.65 12.42 -30.13
N LEU A 227 9.72 11.82 -28.94
CA LEU A 227 9.53 10.38 -28.76
C LEU A 227 8.07 9.98 -28.52
N GLY A 228 7.20 10.92 -28.14
CA GLY A 228 5.77 10.67 -27.94
C GLY A 228 5.40 10.16 -26.55
N PHE A 229 6.10 10.59 -25.48
CA PHE A 229 5.80 10.18 -24.09
C PHE A 229 4.36 10.55 -23.66
N GLU A 230 3.77 11.59 -24.25
CA GLU A 230 2.38 11.99 -24.07
C GLU A 230 1.36 10.94 -24.54
N HIS A 231 1.79 9.95 -25.32
CA HIS A 231 0.95 8.87 -25.84
C HIS A 231 1.06 7.58 -25.05
N LEU A 232 1.96 7.50 -24.06
CA LEU A 232 2.07 6.32 -23.21
C LEU A 232 0.82 6.14 -22.37
N ARG A 233 0.32 4.90 -22.36
CA ARG A 233 -0.84 4.50 -21.57
C ARG A 233 -0.35 3.94 -20.24
N SER A 234 -0.99 4.36 -19.16
CA SER A 234 -0.80 3.77 -17.84
C SER A 234 -2.15 3.47 -17.21
N ARG A 235 -2.26 2.29 -16.58
CA ARG A 235 -3.45 1.89 -15.82
C ARG A 235 -3.09 1.52 -14.40
N VAL A 236 -4.05 1.66 -13.50
CA VAL A 236 -3.90 1.31 -12.09
C VAL A 236 -4.41 -0.10 -11.86
N VAL A 237 -3.59 -0.91 -11.21
CA VAL A 237 -3.94 -2.21 -10.65
C VAL A 237 -3.57 -2.23 -9.18
N ILE A 238 -4.29 -2.96 -8.35
CA ILE A 238 -3.94 -3.13 -6.94
C ILE A 238 -3.62 -4.61 -6.75
N PRO A 239 -2.35 -5.00 -6.55
CA PRO A 239 -1.94 -6.40 -6.55
C PRO A 239 -2.38 -7.11 -5.25
N TYR A 240 -3.66 -7.45 -5.20
CA TYR A 240 -4.35 -8.08 -4.08
C TYR A 240 -4.34 -9.60 -4.26
N LEU A 241 -3.68 -10.32 -3.35
CA LEU A 241 -3.78 -11.76 -3.29
C LEU A 241 -5.00 -12.19 -2.48
N ASP A 242 -5.84 -13.01 -3.11
CA ASP A 242 -7.09 -13.51 -2.54
C ASP A 242 -6.85 -14.65 -1.54
N VAL A 243 -6.08 -14.38 -0.49
CA VAL A 243 -5.57 -15.39 0.45
C VAL A 243 -6.60 -15.75 1.51
N ALA A 244 -7.16 -14.75 2.20
CA ALA A 244 -8.04 -14.99 3.35
C ALA A 244 -9.33 -15.74 2.97
N ASP A 245 -9.75 -15.67 1.71
CA ASP A 245 -10.95 -16.37 1.22
C ASP A 245 -10.66 -17.82 0.78
N ARG A 246 -9.39 -18.19 0.67
CA ARG A 246 -8.95 -19.48 0.09
C ARG A 246 -8.26 -20.39 1.07
N ILE A 247 -7.55 -19.83 2.03
CA ILE A 247 -6.91 -20.59 3.10
C ILE A 247 -7.70 -20.32 4.36
N ARG A 248 -8.08 -21.41 5.06
CA ARG A 248 -8.50 -21.29 6.45
C ARG A 248 -7.26 -20.92 7.24
N LEU A 249 -7.03 -19.63 7.41
CA LEU A 249 -6.07 -19.14 8.38
C LEU A 249 -6.51 -19.70 9.74
N GLY A 250 -5.73 -20.63 10.29
CA GLY A 250 -5.99 -21.12 11.63
C GLY A 250 -5.81 -19.98 12.62
N PRO A 251 -6.35 -20.09 13.85
CA PRO A 251 -5.73 -19.33 14.93
C PRO A 251 -4.26 -19.75 14.94
N ALA A 252 -3.33 -18.80 14.75
CA ALA A 252 -1.93 -19.03 15.01
C ALA A 252 -1.87 -19.75 16.37
N SER A 253 -1.27 -20.95 16.40
CA SER A 253 -1.64 -22.04 17.34
C SER A 253 -1.54 -21.74 18.85
N THR A 254 -1.15 -20.52 19.22
CA THR A 254 -0.89 -20.04 20.57
C THR A 254 -1.57 -18.72 20.94
N GLU A 255 -2.28 -18.03 20.03
CA GLU A 255 -2.86 -16.71 20.31
C GLU A 255 -4.38 -16.72 20.54
N VAL A 256 -4.84 -15.77 21.36
CA VAL A 256 -6.27 -15.53 21.61
C VAL A 256 -6.90 -14.94 20.35
N PRO A 257 -8.06 -15.44 19.89
CA PRO A 257 -8.73 -14.89 18.71
C PRO A 257 -9.02 -13.39 18.85
N ARG A 258 -8.82 -12.65 17.76
CA ARG A 258 -9.07 -11.20 17.64
C ARG A 258 -10.49 -10.80 18.10
N GLU A 259 -11.46 -11.70 17.94
CA GLU A 259 -12.85 -11.49 18.37
C GLU A 259 -12.97 -11.27 19.87
N GLU A 260 -12.09 -11.90 20.66
CA GLU A 260 -12.08 -11.84 22.13
C GLU A 260 -11.46 -10.54 22.65
N HIS A 261 -10.70 -9.81 21.82
CA HIS A 261 -10.12 -8.52 22.22
C HIS A 261 -11.22 -7.47 22.40
N THR A 262 -11.24 -6.84 23.59
CA THR A 262 -12.18 -5.74 23.91
C THR A 262 -11.58 -4.36 23.62
N THR A 263 -10.27 -4.30 23.43
CA THR A 263 -9.52 -3.12 23.01
C THR A 263 -8.42 -3.51 22.03
N ILE A 264 -7.74 -2.53 21.44
CA ILE A 264 -6.56 -2.78 20.59
C ILE A 264 -5.44 -3.36 21.45
N SER A 265 -5.11 -4.61 21.20
CA SER A 265 -4.20 -5.44 21.99
C SER A 265 -3.08 -6.04 21.12
N ARG A 266 -3.31 -6.15 19.81
CA ARG A 266 -2.30 -6.57 18.83
C ARG A 266 -2.19 -5.53 17.72
N ALA A 267 -1.07 -4.82 17.68
CA ALA A 267 -0.74 -3.91 16.57
C ALA A 267 0.46 -4.48 15.82
N VAL A 268 0.42 -4.45 14.49
CA VAL A 268 1.49 -5.01 13.66
C VAL A 268 2.13 -3.97 12.74
N ILE A 269 3.45 -3.98 12.64
CA ILE A 269 4.20 -3.31 11.58
C ILE A 269 4.83 -4.41 10.72
N ALA A 270 4.37 -4.53 9.47
CA ALA A 270 4.82 -5.55 8.54
C ALA A 270 5.80 -5.01 7.48
N GLY A 271 6.82 -5.82 7.17
CA GLY A 271 7.80 -5.57 6.12
C GLY A 271 9.24 -5.57 6.64
N MET A 272 10.17 -5.09 5.81
CA MET A 272 11.57 -4.98 6.22
C MET A 272 11.70 -3.96 7.37
N VAL A 273 12.22 -4.42 8.50
CA VAL A 273 12.35 -3.65 9.75
C VAL A 273 13.59 -2.76 9.67
N THR A 274 13.52 -1.70 8.87
CA THR A 274 14.64 -0.75 8.64
C THR A 274 14.30 0.70 8.98
N LEU A 275 15.28 1.45 9.47
CA LEU A 275 15.12 2.86 9.83
C LEU A 275 14.96 3.79 8.61
N GLY A 276 15.38 3.33 7.44
CA GLY A 276 15.25 4.11 6.20
C GLY A 276 13.81 4.26 5.73
N ARG A 277 12.93 3.33 6.11
CA ARG A 277 11.54 3.24 5.61
C ARG A 277 10.48 3.48 6.68
N ARG A 278 10.85 3.33 7.96
CA ARG A 278 9.94 3.35 9.09
C ARG A 278 10.49 4.19 10.24
N ASP A 279 9.61 4.80 11.00
CA ASP A 279 9.96 5.64 12.15
C ASP A 279 9.89 4.86 13.46
N TYR A 280 10.66 3.78 13.56
CA TYR A 280 10.67 2.93 14.75
C TYR A 280 11.09 3.69 16.02
N TYR A 281 11.98 4.67 15.91
CA TYR A 281 12.39 5.49 17.05
C TYR A 281 11.21 6.27 17.63
N ALA A 282 10.47 7.02 16.80
CA ALA A 282 9.33 7.78 17.30
C ALA A 282 8.25 6.86 17.89
N ILE A 283 8.02 5.70 17.27
CA ILE A 283 7.05 4.70 17.76
C ILE A 283 7.47 4.14 19.12
N PHE A 284 8.73 3.74 19.29
CA PHE A 284 9.21 3.17 20.55
C PHE A 284 9.34 4.20 21.67
N GLU A 285 9.86 5.39 21.36
CA GLU A 285 9.98 6.49 22.32
C GLU A 285 8.61 6.91 22.86
N GLU A 286 7.61 7.04 21.99
CA GLU A 286 6.26 7.36 22.44
C GLU A 286 5.59 6.20 23.19
N LEU A 287 5.81 4.96 22.76
CA LEU A 287 5.29 3.80 23.48
C LEU A 287 5.89 3.71 24.88
N GLU A 288 7.20 3.89 25.03
CA GLU A 288 7.88 3.93 26.32
C GLU A 288 7.36 5.06 27.20
N PHE A 289 7.25 6.28 26.67
CA PHE A 289 6.69 7.42 27.39
C PHE A 289 5.26 7.14 27.90
N LEU A 290 4.39 6.56 27.06
CA LEU A 290 3.01 6.24 27.45
C LEU A 290 2.91 5.06 28.41
N MET A 291 3.90 4.16 28.43
CA MET A 291 4.03 3.08 29.41
C MET A 291 4.51 3.63 30.76
N GLU A 292 5.38 4.63 30.78
CA GLU A 292 5.80 5.31 32.01
C GLU A 292 4.63 6.07 32.67
N GLU A 293 3.75 6.67 31.87
CA GLU A 293 2.57 7.39 32.39
C GLU A 293 1.56 6.46 33.09
N ASP A 294 1.22 5.33 32.47
CA ASP A 294 0.23 4.37 32.98
C ASP A 294 0.48 2.96 32.40
N PRO A 295 1.38 2.15 32.99
CA PRO A 295 1.70 0.84 32.44
C PRO A 295 0.52 -0.15 32.54
N ALA A 296 -0.37 0.04 33.53
CA ALA A 296 -1.54 -0.81 33.72
C ALA A 296 -2.55 -0.67 32.57
N LEU A 297 -2.66 0.52 31.96
CA LEU A 297 -3.46 0.75 30.75
C LEU A 297 -3.06 -0.21 29.61
N TRP A 298 -1.79 -0.61 29.56
CA TRP A 298 -1.23 -1.48 28.53
C TRP A 298 -1.18 -2.95 28.95
N GLY A 299 -1.53 -3.28 30.20
CA GLY A 299 -1.46 -4.63 30.77
C GLY A 299 -0.09 -4.98 31.37
N TYR A 300 0.71 -3.99 31.76
CA TYR A 300 2.08 -4.17 32.26
C TYR A 300 2.34 -3.48 33.60
N PHE A 301 3.47 -3.82 34.22
CA PHE A 301 4.10 -3.06 35.29
C PHE A 301 5.61 -2.97 35.04
N LEU A 302 6.27 -1.91 35.51
CA LEU A 302 7.72 -1.80 35.42
C LEU A 302 8.38 -2.68 36.49
N ASN A 303 9.20 -3.64 36.07
CA ASN A 303 10.02 -4.42 36.99
C ASN A 303 11.26 -3.61 37.38
N GLU A 304 11.31 -3.11 38.62
CA GLU A 304 12.40 -2.27 39.12
C GLU A 304 13.77 -2.96 39.12
N THR A 305 13.82 -4.30 39.08
CA THR A 305 15.10 -5.04 39.08
C THR A 305 15.68 -5.15 37.68
N THR A 306 14.86 -5.49 36.69
CA THR A 306 15.30 -5.67 35.30
C THR A 306 15.20 -4.40 34.47
N GLN A 307 14.46 -3.40 34.94
CA GLN A 307 14.09 -2.19 34.18
C GLN A 307 13.37 -2.52 32.86
N VAL A 308 12.51 -3.55 32.90
CA VAL A 308 11.68 -4.01 31.77
C VAL A 308 10.21 -4.02 32.19
N TYR A 309 9.31 -3.74 31.27
CA TYR A 309 7.87 -3.87 31.51
C TYR A 309 7.43 -5.34 31.48
N ASP A 310 7.03 -5.91 32.61
CA ASP A 310 6.51 -7.29 32.69
C ASP A 310 4.97 -7.29 32.60
N PRO A 311 4.35 -8.28 31.93
CA PRO A 311 2.90 -8.34 31.82
C PRO A 311 2.27 -8.61 33.20
N ILE A 312 1.16 -7.94 33.50
CA ILE A 312 0.37 -8.18 34.73
C ILE A 312 -0.21 -9.60 34.70
N ASP A 313 -0.78 -9.98 33.56
CA ASP A 313 -1.29 -11.31 33.28
C ASP A 313 -0.94 -11.67 31.82
N SER A 314 -0.06 -12.66 31.65
CA SER A 314 0.36 -13.13 30.33
C SER A 314 -0.74 -13.88 29.58
N SER A 315 -1.82 -14.25 30.26
CA SER A 315 -3.00 -14.89 29.68
C SER A 315 -4.14 -13.91 29.37
N ASP A 316 -4.04 -12.63 29.78
CA ASP A 316 -5.05 -11.63 29.45
C ASP A 316 -5.00 -11.30 27.95
N PRO A 317 -6.09 -11.54 27.20
CA PRO A 317 -6.15 -11.20 25.78
C PRO A 317 -5.98 -9.70 25.49
N ASN A 318 -6.15 -8.83 26.48
CA ASN A 318 -6.07 -7.39 26.32
C ASN A 318 -4.68 -6.80 26.66
N THR A 319 -3.72 -7.63 27.06
CA THR A 319 -2.31 -7.21 27.25
C THR A 319 -1.73 -6.81 25.89
N PHE A 320 -1.26 -5.58 25.76
CA PHE A 320 -0.83 -5.02 24.48
C PHE A 320 0.47 -5.66 23.95
N LYS A 321 0.56 -5.89 22.64
CA LYS A 321 1.80 -6.24 21.94
C LYS A 321 1.92 -5.43 20.65
N LEU A 322 3.13 -4.94 20.41
CA LEU A 322 3.54 -4.41 19.11
C LEU A 322 4.37 -5.47 18.40
N GLN A 323 3.81 -6.08 17.36
CA GLN A 323 4.44 -7.12 16.57
C GLN A 323 5.17 -6.51 15.38
N LEU A 324 6.44 -6.81 15.22
CA LEU A 324 7.23 -6.46 14.03
C LEU A 324 7.45 -7.74 13.24
N VAL A 325 6.82 -7.82 12.06
CA VAL A 325 6.83 -9.03 11.23
C VAL A 325 7.60 -8.77 9.95
N GLY A 326 8.69 -9.50 9.71
CA GLY A 326 9.43 -9.41 8.45
C GLY A 326 10.91 -9.79 8.57
N GLU A 327 11.78 -8.97 7.98
CA GLU A 327 13.25 -9.15 8.01
C GLU A 327 13.92 -8.04 8.82
N LYS A 328 14.86 -8.42 9.69
CA LYS A 328 15.49 -7.51 10.65
C LYS A 328 16.76 -6.98 10.02
N SER A 329 16.86 -5.66 9.91
CA SER A 329 18.13 -5.04 9.54
C SER A 329 19.01 -4.81 10.76
N SER A 330 20.31 -4.67 10.51
CA SER A 330 21.32 -4.46 11.55
C SER A 330 21.17 -3.12 12.29
N ASP A 331 20.42 -2.17 11.74
CA ASP A 331 20.18 -0.83 12.27
C ASP A 331 18.87 -0.71 13.08
N MET A 332 18.15 -1.80 13.35
CA MET A 332 16.95 -1.76 14.19
C MET A 332 17.26 -1.19 15.59
N PRO A 333 16.45 -0.24 16.11
CA PRO A 333 16.61 0.26 17.47
C PRO A 333 16.53 -0.85 18.51
N ASP A 334 17.21 -0.64 19.64
CA ASP A 334 17.07 -1.54 20.77
C ASP A 334 15.66 -1.45 21.35
N THR A 335 15.16 -2.59 21.83
CA THR A 335 13.86 -2.71 22.50
C THR A 335 14.03 -3.05 23.98
N ASP A 336 15.21 -2.89 24.57
CA ASP A 336 15.56 -3.26 25.96
C ASP A 336 14.40 -3.14 26.96
N VAL A 337 13.96 -1.92 27.26
CA VAL A 337 12.90 -1.61 28.25
C VAL A 337 11.54 -2.19 27.81
N LEU A 338 11.32 -2.29 26.50
CA LEU A 338 10.09 -2.75 25.85
C LEU A 338 10.16 -4.22 25.39
N SER A 339 11.13 -5.01 25.86
CA SER A 339 11.41 -6.34 25.30
C SER A 339 10.28 -7.36 25.47
N ASN A 340 9.39 -7.14 26.44
CA ASN A 340 8.15 -7.90 26.58
C ASN A 340 6.95 -7.24 25.91
N VAL A 341 7.04 -6.00 25.43
CA VAL A 341 5.93 -5.26 24.78
C VAL A 341 6.05 -5.34 23.26
N VAL A 342 7.27 -5.31 22.74
CA VAL A 342 7.60 -5.42 21.32
C VAL A 342 8.05 -6.84 21.02
N GLU A 343 7.39 -7.48 20.06
CA GLU A 343 7.67 -8.83 19.63
C GLU A 343 8.26 -8.82 18.22
N LEU A 344 9.40 -9.49 18.03
CA LEU A 344 10.04 -9.65 16.72
C LEU A 344 9.70 -11.02 16.16
N ILE A 345 9.01 -11.03 15.03
CA ILE A 345 8.53 -12.24 14.36
C ILE A 345 9.24 -12.34 13.02
N MET A 346 10.13 -13.34 12.90
CA MET A 346 11.21 -13.36 11.92
C MET A 346 11.35 -14.74 11.28
N GLY A 347 11.48 -14.78 9.96
CA GLY A 347 11.73 -16.04 9.24
C GLY A 347 10.49 -16.94 9.08
N GLU A 348 9.31 -16.38 9.32
CA GLU A 348 8.03 -17.08 9.14
C GLU A 348 7.84 -17.53 7.69
N THR A 349 7.21 -18.68 7.51
CA THR A 349 6.64 -19.07 6.23
C THR A 349 5.56 -18.06 5.81
N GLN A 350 5.20 -18.07 4.53
CA GLN A 350 4.17 -17.19 4.01
C GLN A 350 2.80 -17.47 4.68
N GLU A 351 2.51 -18.72 5.02
CA GLU A 351 1.31 -19.11 5.75
C GLU A 351 1.29 -18.51 7.15
N GLU A 352 2.33 -18.76 7.95
CA GLU A 352 2.50 -18.18 9.30
C GLU A 352 2.42 -16.65 9.27
N PHE A 353 3.04 -16.01 8.27
CA PHE A 353 2.92 -14.57 8.07
C PHE A 353 1.44 -14.12 7.94
N TYR A 354 0.65 -14.80 7.11
CA TYR A 354 -0.76 -14.45 6.93
C TYR A 354 -1.61 -14.75 8.17
N GLU A 355 -1.33 -15.83 8.90
CA GLU A 355 -2.01 -16.15 10.17
C GLU A 355 -1.76 -15.08 11.23
N ILE A 356 -0.50 -14.68 11.42
CA ILE A 356 -0.10 -13.62 12.37
C ILE A 356 -0.79 -12.31 12.00
N MET A 357 -0.72 -11.93 10.72
CA MET A 357 -1.37 -10.71 10.24
C MET A 357 -2.88 -10.76 10.50
N ALA A 358 -3.57 -11.87 10.21
CA ALA A 358 -5.01 -12.00 10.44
C ALA A 358 -5.41 -12.01 11.93
N GLY A 359 -4.52 -12.44 12.82
CA GLY A 359 -4.70 -12.39 14.28
C GLY A 359 -4.61 -10.98 14.88
N THR A 360 -4.12 -9.99 14.12
CA THR A 360 -3.89 -8.64 14.65
C THR A 360 -5.14 -7.75 14.64
N ASP A 361 -5.20 -6.78 15.56
CA ASP A 361 -6.33 -5.86 15.63
C ASP A 361 -6.25 -4.75 14.58
N VAL A 362 -5.02 -4.29 14.32
CA VAL A 362 -4.69 -3.12 13.51
C VAL A 362 -3.31 -3.25 12.89
N LEU A 363 -3.20 -2.83 11.62
CA LEU A 363 -1.93 -2.66 10.92
C LEU A 363 -1.45 -1.20 11.07
N LEU A 364 -0.19 -1.04 11.44
CA LEU A 364 0.51 0.24 11.50
C LEU A 364 1.45 0.39 10.30
N LEU A 365 1.42 1.58 9.70
CA LEU A 365 2.34 1.91 8.61
C LEU A 365 3.71 2.29 9.15
N ALA A 366 3.76 3.03 10.27
CA ALA A 366 4.98 3.58 10.86
C ALA A 366 5.87 4.29 9.82
N TRP A 367 5.28 4.92 8.79
CA TRP A 367 6.04 5.59 7.75
C TRP A 367 6.69 6.87 8.28
N LYS A 368 7.97 7.03 7.98
CA LYS A 368 8.69 8.26 8.24
C LYS A 368 7.98 9.45 7.58
N PRO A 369 7.75 10.56 8.29
CA PRO A 369 7.20 11.77 7.69
C PRO A 369 8.01 12.22 6.46
N GLY A 370 7.32 12.53 5.36
CA GLY A 370 7.97 12.91 4.09
C GLY A 370 8.66 11.76 3.36
N GLY A 371 8.44 10.50 3.76
CA GLY A 371 8.94 9.33 3.04
C GLY A 371 8.26 9.12 1.68
N LYS A 372 8.91 8.34 0.80
CA LYS A 372 8.43 8.07 -0.56
C LYS A 372 7.01 7.47 -0.63
N TYR A 373 6.58 6.76 0.42
CA TYR A 373 5.26 6.11 0.46
C TYR A 373 4.05 7.05 0.41
N TYR A 374 4.26 8.35 0.62
CA TYR A 374 3.22 9.37 0.52
C TYR A 374 3.07 9.96 -0.90
N GLU A 375 4.07 9.75 -1.75
CA GLU A 375 4.22 10.52 -2.99
C GLU A 375 4.50 9.62 -4.20
N THR A 376 5.59 8.85 -4.15
CA THR A 376 6.19 8.23 -5.33
C THR A 376 6.38 6.73 -5.21
N GLN A 377 5.91 6.09 -4.12
CA GLN A 377 6.08 4.66 -3.90
C GLN A 377 4.83 4.06 -3.24
N ALA A 378 4.35 2.93 -3.74
CA ALA A 378 3.27 2.19 -3.10
C ALA A 378 3.80 1.18 -2.07
N SER A 379 2.97 0.84 -1.08
CA SER A 379 3.32 -0.11 -0.04
C SER A 379 2.47 -1.39 -0.10
N GLY A 380 3.13 -2.54 -0.23
CA GLY A 380 2.47 -3.85 -0.12
C GLY A 380 1.79 -4.07 1.24
N GLY A 381 2.29 -3.46 2.32
CA GLY A 381 1.65 -3.51 3.65
C GLY A 381 0.23 -2.93 3.65
N VAL A 382 -0.04 -1.93 2.81
CA VAL A 382 -1.39 -1.37 2.67
C VAL A 382 -2.33 -2.38 2.03
N VAL A 383 -1.88 -3.07 0.97
CA VAL A 383 -2.71 -4.08 0.30
C VAL A 383 -2.95 -5.28 1.21
N ARG A 384 -1.93 -5.72 1.95
CA ARG A 384 -2.04 -6.81 2.95
C ARG A 384 -3.15 -6.57 3.98
N SER A 385 -3.38 -5.32 4.39
CA SER A 385 -4.50 -4.98 5.30
C SER A 385 -5.87 -5.43 4.75
N ILE A 386 -6.06 -5.31 3.44
CA ILE A 386 -7.26 -5.78 2.73
C ILE A 386 -7.25 -7.30 2.57
N GLU A 387 -6.09 -7.89 2.27
CA GLU A 387 -5.90 -9.34 2.15
C GLU A 387 -6.32 -10.07 3.43
N VAL A 388 -5.91 -9.58 4.61
CA VAL A 388 -6.21 -10.25 5.88
C VAL A 388 -7.44 -9.71 6.62
N GLY A 389 -8.09 -8.67 6.12
CA GLY A 389 -9.27 -8.09 6.80
C GLY A 389 -8.91 -7.35 8.10
N VAL A 390 -7.70 -6.78 8.16
CA VAL A 390 -7.22 -6.02 9.31
C VAL A 390 -7.23 -4.54 8.97
N PRO A 391 -7.86 -3.69 9.80
CA PRO A 391 -7.95 -2.28 9.52
C PRO A 391 -6.59 -1.61 9.64
N LEU A 392 -6.32 -0.75 8.67
CA LEU A 392 -5.16 0.11 8.68
C LEU A 392 -5.39 1.31 9.61
N LEU A 393 -4.54 1.53 10.61
CA LEU A 393 -4.55 2.77 11.38
C LEU A 393 -3.73 3.82 10.64
N THR A 394 -4.40 4.83 10.12
CA THR A 394 -3.78 5.75 9.16
C THR A 394 -4.41 7.14 9.19
N THR A 395 -3.88 8.07 8.41
CA THR A 395 -4.40 9.44 8.29
C THR A 395 -5.29 9.58 7.06
N GLN A 396 -6.12 10.62 7.02
CA GLN A 396 -6.89 10.96 5.82
C GLN A 396 -6.00 11.14 4.58
N THR A 397 -4.78 11.67 4.76
CA THR A 397 -3.80 11.83 3.67
C THR A 397 -3.47 10.50 2.99
N VAL A 398 -3.33 9.41 3.74
CA VAL A 398 -3.08 8.08 3.15
C VAL A 398 -4.33 7.56 2.45
N LEU A 399 -5.51 7.73 3.04
CA LEU A 399 -6.78 7.34 2.39
C LEU A 399 -6.98 8.05 1.05
N ASP A 400 -6.57 9.33 0.95
CA ASP A 400 -6.66 10.10 -0.29
C ASP A 400 -5.68 9.59 -1.38
N LYS A 401 -4.57 8.95 -0.98
CA LYS A 401 -3.53 8.42 -1.88
C LYS A 401 -3.78 6.98 -2.33
N TYR A 402 -4.40 6.18 -1.46
CA TYR A 402 -4.74 4.79 -1.70
C TYR A 402 -6.24 4.69 -1.92
N SER A 403 -6.68 4.93 -3.16
CA SER A 403 -8.09 5.07 -3.55
C SER A 403 -8.97 3.83 -3.27
N PHE A 404 -8.36 2.68 -3.00
CA PHE A 404 -9.04 1.46 -2.58
C PHE A 404 -9.25 1.37 -1.06
N LEU A 405 -8.84 2.37 -0.28
CA LEU A 405 -9.13 2.47 1.14
C LEU A 405 -10.24 3.49 1.40
N ASP A 406 -10.96 3.30 2.50
CA ASP A 406 -11.77 4.32 3.15
C ASP A 406 -11.99 3.96 4.63
N THR A 407 -12.80 4.75 5.33
CA THR A 407 -13.09 4.54 6.76
C THR A 407 -13.92 3.28 7.05
N SER A 408 -14.49 2.61 6.03
CA SER A 408 -15.21 1.34 6.22
C SER A 408 -14.28 0.14 6.41
N VAL A 409 -13.01 0.26 5.99
CA VAL A 409 -11.97 -0.76 6.13
C VAL A 409 -10.73 -0.26 6.88
N SER A 410 -10.63 1.04 7.15
CA SER A 410 -9.50 1.66 7.85
C SER A 410 -9.94 2.50 9.05
N ILE A 411 -8.99 2.83 9.94
CA ILE A 411 -9.16 3.77 11.05
C ILE A 411 -8.46 5.07 10.66
N ALA A 412 -9.24 6.11 10.39
CA ALA A 412 -8.72 7.45 10.11
C ALA A 412 -8.44 8.19 11.43
N ARG A 413 -7.16 8.27 11.83
CA ARG A 413 -6.72 9.09 12.94
C ARG A 413 -6.44 10.54 12.52
N PRO A 414 -6.64 11.52 13.41
CA PRO A 414 -6.09 12.87 13.25
C PRO A 414 -4.59 12.84 12.95
N VAL A 415 -4.11 13.74 12.09
CA VAL A 415 -2.67 13.82 11.78
C VAL A 415 -1.85 14.31 12.99
N ALA A 416 -2.50 15.04 13.90
CA ALA A 416 -1.88 15.61 15.10
C ALA A 416 -1.62 14.61 16.23
N ILE A 417 -2.11 13.37 16.11
CA ILE A 417 -1.80 12.27 17.03
C ILE A 417 -1.02 11.21 16.27
N SER A 418 -0.09 10.53 16.91
CA SER A 418 0.62 9.40 16.28
C SER A 418 -0.26 8.14 16.19
N GLU A 419 0.30 7.07 15.63
CA GLU A 419 -0.33 5.74 15.64
C GLU A 419 -0.45 5.19 17.07
N ILE A 420 0.61 5.25 17.88
CA ILE A 420 0.58 4.76 19.27
C ILE A 420 -0.34 5.61 20.15
N GLY A 421 -0.32 6.93 19.97
CA GLY A 421 -1.25 7.83 20.62
C GLY A 421 -2.71 7.49 20.30
N ALA A 422 -3.03 7.19 19.04
CA ALA A 422 -4.38 6.74 18.66
C ALA A 422 -4.78 5.40 19.33
N ILE A 423 -3.85 4.44 19.45
CA ILE A 423 -4.07 3.20 20.19
C ILE A 423 -4.38 3.49 21.67
N ARG A 424 -3.60 4.38 22.31
CA ARG A 424 -3.83 4.81 23.69
C ARG A 424 -5.26 5.34 23.88
N TRP A 425 -5.76 6.15 22.96
CA TRP A 425 -7.15 6.66 23.01
C TRP A 425 -8.18 5.51 23.00
N PHE A 426 -8.03 4.52 22.11
CA PHE A 426 -8.93 3.36 22.11
C PHE A 426 -8.84 2.53 23.39
N ARG A 427 -7.64 2.35 23.96
CA ARG A 427 -7.43 1.62 25.22
C ARG A 427 -8.05 2.35 26.40
N LYS A 428 -7.79 3.65 26.56
CA LYS A 428 -8.25 4.46 27.69
C LYS A 428 -9.76 4.48 27.82
N TYR A 429 -10.49 4.52 26.71
CA TYR A 429 -11.96 4.57 26.70
C TYR A 429 -12.62 3.25 26.27
N ALA A 430 -11.90 2.13 26.27
CA ALA A 430 -12.46 0.82 25.90
C ALA A 430 -13.63 0.38 26.81
N HIS A 431 -13.64 0.84 28.06
CA HIS A 431 -14.71 0.57 29.02
C HIS A 431 -16.00 1.37 28.76
N LEU A 432 -15.95 2.34 27.84
CA LEU A 432 -17.09 3.17 27.45
C LEU A 432 -17.67 2.68 26.13
N ASP A 433 -19.00 2.69 26.03
CA ASP A 433 -19.70 2.39 24.78
C ASP A 433 -19.73 3.60 23.82
N VAL A 434 -18.55 4.14 23.50
CA VAL A 434 -18.38 5.39 22.74
C VAL A 434 -19.01 5.34 21.35
N VAL A 435 -19.15 4.15 20.76
CA VAL A 435 -19.74 3.94 19.43
C VAL A 435 -21.22 4.37 19.39
N HIS A 436 -21.93 4.24 20.51
CA HIS A 436 -23.34 4.61 20.62
C HIS A 436 -23.57 6.00 21.24
N MET A 437 -22.50 6.72 21.63
CA MET A 437 -22.59 8.07 22.19
C MET A 437 -22.72 9.15 21.10
N PRO A 438 -23.41 10.28 21.37
CA PRO A 438 -23.30 11.50 20.57
C PRO A 438 -21.86 12.04 20.55
N VAL A 439 -21.44 12.65 19.43
CA VAL A 439 -20.06 13.16 19.27
C VAL A 439 -19.73 14.21 20.33
N GLU A 440 -20.71 15.06 20.67
CA GLU A 440 -20.58 16.12 21.66
C GLU A 440 -20.27 15.57 23.06
N GLN A 441 -20.90 14.45 23.42
CA GLN A 441 -20.64 13.78 24.69
C GLN A 441 -19.24 13.18 24.72
N ILE A 442 -18.78 12.58 23.61
CA ILE A 442 -17.41 12.06 23.49
C ILE A 442 -16.41 13.21 23.64
N ILE A 443 -16.64 14.34 22.98
CA ILE A 443 -15.81 15.55 23.11
C ILE A 443 -15.70 16.00 24.57
N GLU A 444 -16.81 16.04 25.32
CA GLU A 444 -16.80 16.41 26.73
C GLU A 444 -15.98 15.44 27.60
N ILE A 445 -16.06 14.14 27.30
CA ILE A 445 -15.31 13.09 28.01
C ILE A 445 -13.81 13.20 27.75
N ILE A 446 -13.39 13.43 26.50
CA ILE A 446 -11.96 13.43 26.14
C ILE A 446 -11.27 14.76 26.40
N ARG A 447 -12.00 15.88 26.46
CA ARG A 447 -11.43 17.23 26.58
C ARG A 447 -10.47 17.41 27.76
N PRO A 448 -10.73 16.87 28.97
CA PRO A 448 -9.80 17.00 30.09
C PRO A 448 -8.43 16.35 29.85
N ASP A 449 -8.35 15.40 28.93
CA ASP A 449 -7.16 14.63 28.61
C ASP A 449 -6.38 15.20 27.41
N LEU A 450 -6.85 16.28 26.81
CA LEU A 450 -6.17 16.97 25.71
C LEU A 450 -5.17 18.02 26.25
N PRO A 451 -4.02 18.22 25.58
CA PRO A 451 -3.10 19.31 25.89
C PRO A 451 -3.80 20.69 25.84
N GLU A 452 -3.43 21.65 26.69
CA GLU A 452 -4.10 22.97 26.70
C GLU A 452 -4.00 23.73 25.37
N ASP A 453 -2.94 23.47 24.59
CA ASP A 453 -2.59 24.14 23.33
C ASP A 453 -2.99 23.35 22.06
N HIS A 454 -3.88 22.37 22.19
CA HIS A 454 -4.33 21.57 21.05
C HIS A 454 -5.04 22.40 19.97
N HIS A 455 -4.93 21.96 18.72
CA HIS A 455 -5.68 22.55 17.61
C HIS A 455 -7.20 22.34 17.80
N TRP A 456 -8.00 23.38 17.59
CA TRP A 456 -9.44 23.40 17.90
C TRP A 456 -10.28 22.28 17.23
N LYS A 457 -9.81 21.67 16.14
CA LYS A 457 -10.47 20.53 15.48
C LYS A 457 -10.15 19.17 16.09
N LEU A 458 -9.05 19.06 16.84
CA LEU A 458 -8.59 17.79 17.38
C LEU A 458 -9.66 17.07 18.23
N PRO A 459 -10.44 17.74 19.11
CA PRO A 459 -11.47 17.05 19.88
C PRO A 459 -12.54 16.42 18.99
N SER A 460 -13.01 17.11 17.95
CA SER A 460 -14.01 16.56 17.02
C SER A 460 -13.44 15.40 16.20
N GLU A 461 -12.21 15.52 15.70
CA GLU A 461 -11.59 14.47 14.88
C GLU A 461 -11.30 13.21 15.71
N LEU A 462 -10.86 13.37 16.97
CA LEU A 462 -10.70 12.26 17.93
C LEU A 462 -12.03 11.62 18.29
N ALA A 463 -13.06 12.42 18.57
CA ALA A 463 -14.39 11.93 18.90
C ALA A 463 -14.98 11.13 17.73
N ASP A 464 -14.80 11.62 16.50
CA ASP A 464 -15.19 10.89 15.29
C ASP A 464 -14.43 9.57 15.17
N MET A 465 -13.10 9.57 15.35
CA MET A 465 -12.28 8.33 15.33
C MET A 465 -12.78 7.30 16.36
N LEU A 466 -13.01 7.72 17.61
CA LEU A 466 -13.50 6.85 18.68
C LEU A 466 -14.91 6.33 18.41
N LYS A 467 -15.80 7.19 17.93
CA LYS A 467 -17.19 6.83 17.59
C LYS A 467 -17.28 5.78 16.50
N HIS A 468 -16.41 5.85 15.48
CA HIS A 468 -16.36 4.82 14.44
C HIS A 468 -15.76 3.50 14.94
N GLY A 469 -15.11 3.50 16.10
CA GLY A 469 -14.45 2.33 16.68
C GLY A 469 -13.23 1.89 15.87
N TRP A 470 -12.62 0.79 16.31
CA TRP A 470 -11.47 0.18 15.63
C TRP A 470 -11.83 -1.11 14.89
N LYS A 471 -12.84 -1.86 15.34
CA LYS A 471 -13.34 -3.04 14.61
C LYS A 471 -14.03 -2.62 13.32
N ARG A 472 -13.82 -3.39 12.24
CA ARG A 472 -14.48 -3.22 10.95
C ARG A 472 -15.26 -4.48 10.61
N ARG A 473 -16.29 -4.35 9.78
CA ARG A 473 -17.14 -5.48 9.42
C ARG A 473 -16.48 -6.24 8.27
N GLU A 474 -16.47 -7.55 8.37
CA GLU A 474 -15.95 -8.41 7.30
C GLU A 474 -16.62 -8.14 5.95
N MET A 475 -17.92 -7.85 5.93
CA MET A 475 -18.63 -7.49 4.70
C MET A 475 -18.09 -6.24 3.98
N ASP A 476 -17.47 -5.30 4.71
CA ASP A 476 -16.89 -4.09 4.12
C ASP A 476 -15.55 -4.43 3.43
N PHE A 477 -14.70 -5.27 4.04
CA PHE A 477 -13.51 -5.83 3.38
C PHE A 477 -13.86 -6.65 2.14
N GLN A 478 -14.82 -7.57 2.26
CA GLN A 478 -15.30 -8.40 1.16
C GLN A 478 -15.81 -7.59 -0.03
N ARG A 479 -16.52 -6.49 0.25
CA ARG A 479 -16.94 -5.55 -0.80
C ARG A 479 -15.73 -4.94 -1.47
N ARG A 480 -14.76 -4.47 -0.69
CA ARG A 480 -13.56 -3.83 -1.23
C ARG A 480 -12.74 -4.77 -2.10
N ARG A 481 -12.55 -6.02 -1.68
CA ARG A 481 -11.86 -7.07 -2.44
C ARG A 481 -12.50 -7.29 -3.80
N ARG A 482 -13.84 -7.40 -3.85
CA ARG A 482 -14.58 -7.52 -5.12
C ARG A 482 -14.42 -6.31 -6.02
N ASP A 483 -14.47 -5.11 -5.45
CA ASP A 483 -14.29 -3.86 -6.22
C ASP A 483 -12.87 -3.77 -6.81
N ILE A 484 -11.85 -4.14 -6.02
CA ILE A 484 -10.45 -4.24 -6.46
C ILE A 484 -10.33 -5.26 -7.59
N GLU A 485 -10.83 -6.49 -7.41
CA GLU A 485 -10.74 -7.55 -8.42
C GLU A 485 -11.41 -7.14 -9.74
N ALA A 486 -12.61 -6.55 -9.67
CA ALA A 486 -13.31 -6.05 -10.85
C ALA A 486 -12.55 -4.92 -11.56
N SER A 487 -11.91 -4.01 -10.80
CA SER A 487 -11.06 -2.95 -11.36
C SER A 487 -9.81 -3.52 -12.03
N ASN A 488 -9.14 -4.46 -11.37
CA ASN A 488 -7.96 -5.15 -11.85
C ASN A 488 -8.21 -5.90 -13.16
N GLN A 489 -9.28 -6.72 -13.21
CA GLN A 489 -9.65 -7.45 -14.42
C GLN A 489 -9.97 -6.51 -15.57
N ARG A 490 -10.61 -5.36 -15.29
CA ARG A 490 -10.86 -4.33 -16.32
C ARG A 490 -9.56 -3.75 -16.84
N ALA A 491 -8.66 -3.30 -15.95
CA ALA A 491 -7.38 -2.72 -16.35
C ALA A 491 -6.53 -3.71 -17.16
N LEU A 492 -6.46 -4.98 -16.74
CA LEU A 492 -5.75 -6.02 -17.47
C LEU A 492 -6.39 -6.30 -18.84
N ARG A 493 -7.73 -6.38 -18.90
CA ARG A 493 -8.43 -6.57 -20.18
C ARG A 493 -8.12 -5.44 -21.16
N GLU A 494 -8.23 -4.20 -20.72
CA GLU A 494 -7.92 -3.03 -21.56
C GLU A 494 -6.46 -3.03 -21.99
N THR A 495 -5.53 -3.39 -21.10
CA THR A 495 -4.10 -3.53 -21.44
C THR A 495 -3.84 -4.64 -22.46
N LEU A 496 -4.57 -5.76 -22.42
CA LEU A 496 -4.44 -6.83 -23.41
C LEU A 496 -5.05 -6.46 -24.77
N MET A 497 -6.15 -5.70 -24.77
CA MET A 497 -6.87 -5.27 -25.97
C MET A 497 -6.33 -3.99 -26.63
N ASP A 498 -5.35 -3.31 -26.01
CA ASP A 498 -4.73 -2.16 -26.65
C ASP A 498 -4.21 -2.56 -28.06
N PRO A 499 -4.13 -1.63 -29.02
CA PRO A 499 -3.44 -1.90 -30.27
C PRO A 499 -1.93 -2.07 -29.99
N VAL A 500 -1.25 -2.87 -30.82
CA VAL A 500 0.22 -2.94 -30.84
C VAL A 500 0.68 -2.26 -32.14
N GLY A 501 1.52 -1.24 -32.02
CA GLY A 501 1.99 -0.44 -33.17
C GLY A 501 1.33 0.94 -33.28
N LEU A 502 1.96 1.83 -34.07
CA LEU A 502 1.35 3.11 -34.47
C LEU A 502 0.43 2.85 -35.68
N SER A 503 -0.87 3.09 -35.49
CA SER A 503 -1.88 3.03 -36.57
C SER A 503 -1.74 4.16 -37.57
#